data_AF-L9ZU67-F1
#
_entry.id   AF-L9ZU67-F1
#
_cell.length_a   1.000
_cell.length_b   1.000
_cell.length_c   1.000
_cell.angle_alpha   90.00
_cell.angle_beta   90.00
_cell.angle_gamma   90.00
#
_symmetry.space_group_name_H-M   'P 1'
#
loop_
_entity.id
_entity.type
_entity.pdbx_description
1 polymer ?
#
loop_
_entity_poly.entity_id
_entity_poly.type
_entity_poly.pdbx_seq_one_letter_code
_entity_poly.pdbx_strand_id
1 'polypeptide(L)'
;MADDKQGRDEQADREENRQRDRELEEARARGDEKEPLFDDESERLGDLDEELKSHDYPATTNELVEAYGDYELETQGGKKPLEDVLSSTDDQTYDSAEDVRRRILGLIGR
;
A
#
# COMPACT_ATOMS: atom_id res chain seq x y z
N MET A 1 -50.46 49.40 -18.21
CA MET A 1 -50.03 48.70 -16.98
C MET A 1 -49.43 47.39 -17.45
N ALA A 2 -48.12 47.22 -17.30
CA ALA A 2 -47.37 46.04 -17.75
C ALA A 2 -46.50 45.56 -16.58
N ASP A 3 -46.55 44.26 -16.35
CA ASP A 3 -45.87 43.50 -15.32
C ASP A 3 -44.34 43.61 -15.41
N ASP A 4 -43.71 43.95 -14.29
CA ASP A 4 -42.26 43.79 -14.08
C ASP A 4 -42.07 42.79 -12.92
N LYS A 5 -42.10 41.50 -13.27
CA LYS A 5 -41.93 40.36 -12.35
C LYS A 5 -40.50 39.79 -12.38
N GLN A 6 -39.48 40.58 -12.71
CA GLN A 6 -38.11 40.06 -12.80
C GLN A 6 -37.29 40.15 -11.49
N GLY A 7 -37.79 40.80 -10.44
CA GLY A 7 -36.98 41.07 -9.25
C GLY A 7 -36.90 39.97 -8.18
N ARG A 8 -37.55 38.81 -8.36
CA ARG A 8 -37.75 37.83 -7.26
C ARG A 8 -36.93 36.53 -7.37
N ASP A 9 -36.28 36.25 -8.49
CA ASP A 9 -35.57 34.96 -8.64
C ASP A 9 -34.07 35.03 -8.29
N GLU A 10 -33.47 36.23 -8.27
CA GLU A 10 -32.01 36.36 -8.16
C GLU A 10 -31.44 36.20 -6.74
N GLN A 11 -32.29 36.20 -5.69
CA GLN A 11 -31.81 36.12 -4.30
C GLN A 11 -31.67 34.68 -3.76
N ALA A 12 -32.17 33.67 -4.46
CA ALA A 12 -32.13 32.29 -3.97
C ALA A 12 -30.81 31.55 -4.29
N ASP A 13 -30.08 31.96 -5.33
CA ASP A 13 -28.95 31.18 -5.87
C ASP A 13 -27.60 31.46 -5.16
N ARG A 14 -27.52 32.55 -4.38
CA ARG A 14 -26.26 33.02 -3.77
C ARG A 14 -25.91 32.37 -2.43
N GLU A 15 -26.85 31.67 -1.81
CA GLU A 15 -26.64 31.03 -0.50
C GLU A 15 -26.32 29.53 -0.63
N GLU A 16 -26.84 28.86 -1.65
CA GLU A 16 -26.62 27.42 -1.88
C GLU A 16 -25.16 27.10 -2.26
N ASN A 17 -24.54 27.94 -3.08
CA ASN A 17 -23.13 27.76 -3.49
C ASN A 17 -22.14 27.88 -2.33
N ARG A 18 -22.48 28.59 -1.24
CA ARG A 18 -21.60 28.72 -0.06
C ARG A 18 -21.61 27.50 0.85
N GLN A 19 -22.60 26.63 0.74
CA GLN A 19 -22.66 25.37 1.49
C GLN A 19 -21.97 24.24 0.71
N ARG A 20 -22.16 24.18 -0.61
CA ARG A 20 -21.52 23.18 -1.49
C ARG A 20 -20.00 23.25 -1.57
N ASP A 21 -19.42 24.43 -1.38
CA ASP A 21 -17.95 24.60 -1.34
C ASP A 21 -17.33 23.93 -0.10
N ARG A 22 -18.09 23.78 0.99
CA ARG A 22 -17.62 23.17 2.25
C ARG A 22 -17.59 21.64 2.21
N GLU A 23 -18.54 21.01 1.51
CA GLU A 23 -18.60 19.54 1.41
C GLU A 23 -17.51 18.94 0.49
N LEU A 24 -17.01 19.70 -0.49
CA LEU A 24 -15.98 19.24 -1.42
C LEU A 24 -14.56 19.22 -0.81
N GLU A 25 -14.31 20.01 0.24
CA GLU A 25 -13.00 20.05 0.92
C GLU A 25 -12.79 18.81 1.82
N GLU A 26 -13.85 18.29 2.43
CA GLU A 26 -13.77 17.13 3.35
C GLU A 26 -13.50 15.80 2.63
N ALA A 27 -13.84 15.69 1.34
CA ALA A 27 -13.48 14.52 0.52
C ALA A 27 -11.98 14.50 0.13
N ARG A 28 -11.34 15.67 0.04
CA ARG A 28 -9.91 15.79 -0.30
C ARG A 28 -9.00 15.52 0.90
N ALA A 29 -9.44 15.86 2.11
CA ALA A 29 -8.68 15.57 3.33
C ALA A 29 -8.56 14.06 3.60
N ARG A 30 -9.52 13.25 3.14
CA ARG A 30 -9.48 11.79 3.23
C ARG A 30 -8.55 11.12 2.20
N GLY A 31 -8.17 11.83 1.13
CA GLY A 31 -7.17 11.37 0.17
C GLY A 31 -5.73 11.73 0.57
N ASP A 32 -5.56 12.55 1.61
CA ASP A 32 -4.27 12.94 2.20
C ASP A 32 -3.99 12.22 3.53
N GLU A 33 -4.96 11.43 4.03
CA GLU A 33 -4.62 10.31 4.90
C GLU A 33 -3.79 9.37 4.03
N LYS A 34 -2.44 9.47 4.13
CA LYS A 34 -1.54 8.42 3.65
C LYS A 34 -2.23 7.10 3.97
N GLU A 35 -2.67 6.36 2.95
CA GLU A 35 -3.19 5.01 3.14
C GLU A 35 -2.26 4.29 4.12
N PRO A 36 -2.80 3.55 5.11
CA PRO A 36 -1.96 2.98 6.15
C PRO A 36 -0.89 2.06 5.55
N LEU A 37 0.34 2.57 5.54
CA LEU A 37 1.56 1.92 6.04
C LEU A 37 1.91 0.55 5.43
N PHE A 38 1.69 0.34 4.12
CA PHE A 38 2.39 -0.74 3.42
C PHE A 38 3.86 -0.40 3.12
N ASP A 39 4.26 0.86 3.31
CA ASP A 39 5.67 1.27 3.21
C ASP A 39 6.55 0.53 4.22
N ASP A 40 6.14 0.33 5.47
CA ASP A 40 6.97 -0.34 6.49
C ASP A 40 7.37 -1.79 6.10
N GLU A 41 6.49 -2.50 5.40
CA GLU A 41 6.74 -3.87 4.96
C GLU A 41 7.67 -3.89 3.75
N SER A 42 7.41 -3.03 2.77
CA SER A 42 8.26 -2.87 1.59
C SER A 42 9.64 -2.31 1.92
N GLU A 43 9.76 -1.41 2.88
CA GLU A 43 11.04 -0.85 3.36
C GLU A 43 11.93 -1.94 3.97
N ARG A 44 11.35 -2.92 4.67
CA ARG A 44 12.10 -4.04 5.26
C ARG A 44 12.59 -5.04 4.24
N LEU A 45 11.84 -5.22 3.15
CA LEU A 45 12.19 -6.10 2.03
C LEU A 45 13.12 -5.41 1.02
N GLY A 46 13.09 -4.08 0.92
CA GLY A 46 13.90 -3.31 -0.01
C GLY A 46 13.62 -3.67 -1.46
N ASP A 47 14.66 -3.83 -2.28
CA ASP A 47 14.53 -4.20 -3.70
C ASP A 47 13.92 -5.60 -3.92
N LEU A 48 13.97 -6.49 -2.91
CA LEU A 48 13.35 -7.82 -3.01
C LEU A 48 11.84 -7.71 -3.19
N ASP A 49 11.24 -6.66 -2.62
CA ASP A 49 9.81 -6.38 -2.67
C ASP A 49 9.26 -6.40 -4.11
N GLU A 50 9.94 -5.67 -4.99
CA GLU A 50 9.59 -5.50 -6.40
C GLU A 50 9.90 -6.76 -7.21
N GLU A 51 11.02 -7.42 -6.92
CA GLU A 51 11.40 -8.69 -7.56
C GLU A 51 10.38 -9.79 -7.26
N LEU A 52 9.92 -9.91 -6.01
CA LEU A 52 8.89 -10.87 -5.63
C LEU A 52 7.56 -10.59 -6.36
N LYS A 53 7.17 -9.32 -6.53
CA LYS A 53 5.96 -8.97 -7.32
C LYS A 53 6.09 -9.38 -8.79
N SER A 54 7.30 -9.34 -9.34
CA SER A 54 7.57 -9.67 -10.73
C SER A 54 7.86 -11.17 -10.97
N HIS A 55 7.96 -11.96 -9.91
CA HIS A 55 8.23 -13.39 -9.97
C HIS A 55 6.98 -14.18 -10.43
N ASP A 56 7.20 -15.36 -11.02
CA ASP A 56 6.13 -16.24 -11.47
C ASP A 56 5.74 -17.21 -10.34
N TYR A 57 4.43 -17.39 -10.12
CA TYR A 57 3.89 -18.23 -9.04
C TYR A 57 3.05 -19.38 -9.62
N PRO A 58 3.04 -20.56 -8.97
CA PRO A 58 3.56 -20.86 -7.63
C PRO A 58 5.09 -21.06 -7.58
N ALA A 59 5.72 -20.61 -6.49
CA ALA A 59 7.17 -20.70 -6.25
C ALA A 59 7.47 -21.32 -4.88
N THR A 60 8.55 -22.10 -4.78
CA THR A 60 8.98 -22.72 -3.52
C THR A 60 9.98 -21.87 -2.74
N THR A 61 10.11 -22.10 -1.43
CA THR A 61 11.15 -21.49 -0.60
C THR A 61 12.53 -21.70 -1.25
N ASN A 62 12.84 -22.91 -1.71
CA ASN A 62 14.12 -23.19 -2.36
C ASN A 62 14.32 -22.39 -3.65
N GLU A 63 13.32 -22.31 -4.53
CA GLU A 63 13.39 -21.50 -5.76
C GLU A 63 13.63 -20.00 -5.47
N LEU A 64 12.95 -19.48 -4.44
CA LEU A 64 13.10 -18.09 -4.01
C LEU A 64 14.49 -17.85 -3.39
N VAL A 65 15.04 -18.80 -2.65
CA VAL A 65 16.41 -18.71 -2.11
C VAL A 65 17.44 -18.83 -3.23
N GLU A 66 17.21 -19.69 -4.22
CA GLU A 66 18.12 -19.83 -5.38
C GLU A 66 18.12 -18.57 -6.26
N ALA A 67 16.96 -17.92 -6.44
CA ALA A 67 16.84 -16.71 -7.23
C ALA A 67 17.24 -15.44 -6.46
N TYR A 68 16.86 -15.35 -5.19
CA TYR A 68 16.91 -14.12 -4.39
C TYR A 68 17.61 -14.27 -3.03
N GLY A 69 18.31 -15.38 -2.78
CA GLY A 69 18.96 -15.66 -1.49
C GLY A 69 19.96 -14.61 -1.04
N ASP A 70 20.65 -13.96 -1.99
CA ASP A 70 21.67 -12.93 -1.75
C ASP A 70 21.08 -11.56 -1.35
N TYR A 71 19.76 -11.37 -1.47
CA TYR A 71 19.11 -10.10 -1.14
C TYR A 71 19.15 -9.83 0.36
N GLU A 72 19.66 -8.66 0.74
CA GLU A 72 19.71 -8.22 2.13
C GLU A 72 18.35 -7.69 2.62
N LEU A 73 17.80 -8.37 3.62
CA LEU A 73 16.59 -7.99 4.34
C LEU A 73 16.91 -7.23 5.62
N GLU A 74 16.13 -6.20 5.90
CA GLU A 74 16.24 -5.48 7.18
C GLU A 74 15.46 -6.21 8.27
N THR A 75 16.18 -6.70 9.29
CA THR A 75 15.59 -7.41 10.44
C THR A 75 15.82 -6.62 11.73
N GLN A 76 15.13 -6.98 12.81
CA GLN A 76 15.38 -6.37 14.13
C GLN A 76 16.83 -6.54 14.61
N GLY A 77 17.53 -7.58 14.15
CA GLY A 77 18.94 -7.85 14.48
C GLY A 77 19.95 -7.20 13.52
N GLY A 78 19.49 -6.38 12.56
CA GLY A 78 20.29 -5.84 11.47
C GLY A 78 19.98 -6.51 10.13
N LYS A 79 20.80 -6.23 9.12
CA LYS A 79 20.63 -6.79 7.78
C LYS A 79 21.00 -8.27 7.73
N LYS A 80 20.17 -9.09 7.09
CA LYS A 80 20.41 -10.52 6.88
C LYS A 80 20.00 -10.93 5.47
N PRO A 81 20.72 -11.87 4.85
CA PRO A 81 20.34 -12.35 3.53
C PRO A 81 19.05 -13.18 3.61
N LEU A 82 18.25 -13.16 2.53
CA LEU A 82 17.01 -13.93 2.43
C LEU A 82 17.23 -15.42 2.72
N GLU A 83 18.34 -15.98 2.24
CA GLU A 83 18.68 -17.37 2.49
C GLU A 83 18.76 -17.71 3.99
N ASP A 84 19.30 -16.83 4.84
CA ASP A 84 19.47 -17.07 6.28
C ASP A 84 18.12 -16.99 7.00
N VAL A 85 17.27 -16.06 6.55
CA VAL A 85 15.90 -15.90 7.06
C VAL A 85 15.06 -17.13 6.73
N LEU A 86 15.10 -17.58 5.47
CA LEU A 86 14.30 -18.71 4.99
C LEU A 86 14.87 -20.07 5.40
N SER A 87 16.19 -20.21 5.61
CA SER A 87 16.82 -21.44 6.11
C SER A 87 16.32 -21.86 7.50
N SER A 88 15.75 -20.92 8.27
CA SER A 88 15.12 -21.20 9.56
C SER A 88 13.71 -21.80 9.43
N THR A 89 13.21 -21.97 8.19
CA THR A 89 11.87 -22.45 7.86
C THR A 89 11.95 -23.65 6.91
N ASP A 90 10.97 -24.55 7.00
CA ASP A 90 10.82 -25.67 6.07
C ASP A 90 10.56 -25.19 4.63
N ASP A 91 10.80 -26.08 3.65
CA ASP A 91 10.43 -25.81 2.26
C ASP A 91 8.90 -25.76 2.13
N GLN A 92 8.39 -24.67 1.57
CA GLN A 92 6.96 -24.42 1.40
C GLN A 92 6.71 -23.85 0.00
N THR A 93 5.52 -24.07 -0.54
CA THR A 93 5.09 -23.46 -1.79
C THR A 93 4.23 -22.24 -1.51
N TYR A 94 4.52 -21.14 -2.19
CA TYR A 94 3.77 -19.90 -2.13
C TYR A 94 3.00 -19.70 -3.43
N ASP A 95 1.75 -19.27 -3.31
CA ASP A 95 0.86 -19.03 -4.45
C ASP A 95 0.98 -17.60 -4.98
N SER A 96 1.59 -16.69 -4.22
CA SER A 96 1.68 -15.26 -4.56
C SER A 96 2.81 -14.56 -3.80
N ALA A 97 3.23 -13.40 -4.31
CA ALA A 97 4.24 -12.54 -3.68
C ALA A 97 3.86 -12.10 -2.27
N GLU A 98 2.59 -11.76 -2.04
CA GLU A 98 2.09 -11.39 -0.71
C GLU A 98 2.29 -12.52 0.32
N ASP A 99 2.11 -13.77 -0.10
CA ASP A 99 2.28 -14.95 0.76
C ASP A 99 3.74 -15.09 1.20
N VAL A 100 4.68 -14.91 0.25
CA VAL A 100 6.12 -14.88 0.52
C VAL A 100 6.48 -13.74 1.49
N ARG A 101 6.01 -12.53 1.21
CA ARG A 101 6.30 -11.35 2.04
C ARG A 101 5.85 -11.53 3.46
N ARG A 102 4.57 -11.91 3.65
CA ARG A 102 3.99 -12.14 4.97
C ARG A 102 4.78 -13.18 5.74
N ARG A 103 5.27 -14.21 5.03
CA ARG A 103 6.13 -15.23 5.63
C ARG A 103 7.46 -14.66 6.09
N ILE A 104 8.17 -13.93 5.22
CA ILE A 104 9.45 -13.28 5.54
C ILE A 104 9.29 -12.31 6.71
N LEU A 105 8.31 -11.41 6.66
CA LEU A 105 8.02 -10.41 7.68
C LEU A 105 7.72 -11.04 9.04
N GLY A 106 7.02 -12.16 9.06
CA GLY A 106 6.79 -12.95 10.28
C GLY A 106 8.06 -13.58 10.87
N LEU A 107 9.10 -13.81 10.06
CA LEU A 107 10.39 -14.35 10.50
C LEU A 107 11.31 -13.23 11.03
N ILE A 108 11.32 -12.06 10.38
CA ILE A 108 12.22 -10.94 10.73
C ILE A 108 11.64 -10.00 11.81
N GLY A 109 10.31 -10.00 11.99
CA GLY A 109 9.60 -9.19 12.97
C GLY A 109 9.47 -9.83 14.36
N ARG A 110 10.13 -10.97 14.61
CA ARG A 110 10.18 -11.62 15.91
C ARG A 110 11.29 -11.06 16.80
#